data_AF-A0A1H9U4V2-F1
#
_entry.id   AF-A0A1H9U4V2-F1
#
_cell.length_a   1.000
_cell.length_b   1.000
_cell.length_c   1.000
_cell.angle_alpha   90.00
_cell.angle_beta   90.00
_cell.angle_gamma   90.00
#
_symmetry.space_group_name_H-M   'P 1'
#
loop_
_entity.id
_entity.type
_entity.pdbx_description
1 polymer ?
#
loop_
_entity_poly.entity_id
_entity_poly.type
_entity_poly.pdbx_seq_one_letter_code
_entity_poly.pdbx_strand_id
1 'polypeptide(L)' 'MNQRRCLLLATIRADHGTWTTSRAWDLYRTQRLAPGRRTARTDLAYLARTGRLTTVTGNPRAYTLPGGTR' A
#
# COMPACT_ATOMS: atom_id res chain seq x y z
N MET A 1 8.16 -1.48 -12.33
CA MET A 1 7.22 -1.77 -11.20
C MET A 1 6.32 -2.92 -11.64
N ASN A 2 5.98 -3.89 -10.79
CA ASN A 2 5.17 -5.06 -11.21
C ASN A 2 3.66 -4.78 -11.14
N GLN A 3 2.84 -5.63 -11.78
CA GLN A 3 1.38 -5.47 -11.89
C GLN A 3 0.71 -5.23 -10.51
N ARG A 4 1.08 -6.01 -9.49
CA ARG A 4 0.50 -5.87 -8.14
C ARG A 4 0.76 -4.51 -7.51
N ARG A 5 1.99 -3.99 -7.63
CA ARG A 5 2.35 -2.67 -7.11
C ARG A 5 1.67 -1.55 -7.89
N CYS A 6 1.49 -1.70 -9.20
CA CYS A 6 0.72 -0.76 -10.01
C CYS A 6 -0.73 -0.72 -9.56
N LEU A 7 -1.36 -1.87 -9.37
CA LEU A 7 -2.73 -1.94 -8.87
C LEU A 7 -2.86 -1.36 -7.46
N LEU A 8 -1.97 -1.74 -6.54
CA LEU A 8 -1.98 -1.23 -5.17
C LEU A 8 -1.87 0.30 -5.16
N LEU A 9 -0.91 0.86 -5.88
CA LEU A 9 -0.74 2.31 -5.96
C LEU A 9 -1.96 3.01 -6.60
N ALA A 10 -2.52 2.46 -7.67
CA ALA A 10 -3.71 3.01 -8.31
C ALA A 10 -4.92 2.99 -7.35
N THR A 11 -5.09 1.91 -6.60
CA THR A 11 -6.18 1.78 -5.62
C THR A 11 -6.00 2.76 -4.47
N ILE A 12 -4.78 2.92 -3.94
CA ILE A 12 -4.47 3.92 -2.91
C ILE A 12 -4.76 5.34 -3.41
N ARG A 13 -4.41 5.63 -4.67
CA ARG A 13 -4.69 6.92 -5.32
C ARG A 13 -6.18 7.20 -5.45
N ALA A 14 -7.00 6.20 -5.76
CA ALA A 14 -8.44 6.37 -5.89
C ALA A 14 -9.14 6.52 -4.53
N ASP A 15 -8.69 5.78 -3.52
CA ASP A 15 -9.31 5.78 -2.18
C ASP A 15 -8.89 6.98 -1.32
N HIS A 16 -7.71 7.58 -1.57
CA HIS A 16 -7.11 8.68 -0.79
C HIS A 16 -6.94 8.41 0.73
N GLY A 17 -7.14 7.17 1.18
CA GLY A 17 -7.09 6.80 2.58
C GLY A 17 -5.73 6.34 3.08
N THR A 18 -5.71 5.97 4.36
CA THR A 18 -4.59 5.27 4.97
C THR A 18 -4.63 3.77 4.65
N TRP A 19 -3.47 3.20 4.33
CA TRP A 19 -3.31 1.80 3.94
C TRP A 19 -2.37 1.06 4.87
N THR A 20 -2.90 0.00 5.47
CA THR A 20 -2.13 -0.94 6.28
C THR A 20 -1.77 -2.19 5.48
N THR A 21 -0.85 -2.98 6.01
CA THR A 21 -0.53 -4.30 5.43
C THR A 21 -1.77 -5.20 5.31
N SER A 22 -2.70 -5.15 6.27
CA SER A 22 -3.93 -5.95 6.21
C SER A 22 -4.81 -5.52 5.04
N ARG A 23 -5.04 -4.20 4.88
CA ARG A 23 -5.87 -3.67 3.79
C ARG A 23 -5.28 -3.98 2.41
N ALA A 24 -3.97 -3.83 2.26
CA ALA A 24 -3.27 -4.21 1.03
C ALA A 24 -3.36 -5.73 0.74
N TRP A 25 -3.30 -6.56 1.79
CA TRP A 25 -3.47 -7.99 1.64
C TRP A 25 -4.91 -8.37 1.27
N ASP A 26 -5.92 -7.71 1.84
CA ASP A 26 -7.33 -7.92 1.48
C ASP A 26 -7.58 -7.56 0.01
N LEU A 27 -7.04 -6.45 -0.47
CA LEU A 27 -7.04 -6.11 -1.90
C LEU A 27 -6.45 -7.26 -2.74
N TYR A 28 -5.29 -7.78 -2.34
CA TYR A 28 -4.65 -8.88 -3.08
C TYR A 28 -5.46 -10.17 -3.05
N ARG A 29 -6.17 -10.47 -1.94
CA ARG A 29 -7.07 -11.62 -1.84
C ARG A 29 -8.26 -11.47 -2.79
N THR A 30 -8.89 -10.30 -2.83
CA THR A 30 -10.03 -10.04 -3.74
C THR A 30 -9.64 -10.16 -5.22
N GLN A 31 -8.40 -9.83 -5.56
CA GLN A 31 -7.89 -9.83 -6.93
C GLN A 31 -7.11 -11.11 -7.29
N ARG A 32 -7.00 -12.07 -6.36
CA ARG A 32 -6.23 -13.33 -6.51
C ARG A 32 -4.77 -13.12 -6.95
N LEU A 33 -4.15 -12.01 -6.51
CA LEU A 33 -2.84 -11.57 -7.01
C LEU A 33 -1.64 -12.06 -6.19
N ALA A 34 -1.81 -12.37 -4.91
CA ALA A 34 -0.72 -12.82 -4.06
C ALA A 34 -1.23 -13.69 -2.90
N PRO A 35 -0.50 -14.77 -2.56
CA PRO A 35 -0.94 -15.70 -1.52
C PRO A 35 -0.69 -15.20 -0.10
N GLY A 36 0.26 -14.29 0.12
CA GLY A 36 0.79 -13.99 1.46
C GLY A 36 0.73 -12.53 1.91
N ARG A 37 0.42 -12.32 3.19
CA ARG A 37 0.48 -11.01 3.87
C ARG A 37 1.89 -10.38 3.82
N ARG A 38 2.94 -11.21 3.81
CA ARG A 38 4.33 -10.76 3.64
C ARG A 38 4.54 -10.03 2.32
N THR A 39 3.93 -10.49 1.22
CA THR A 39 4.02 -9.85 -0.09
C THR A 39 3.42 -8.45 -0.07
N ALA A 40 2.24 -8.28 0.54
CA ALA A 40 1.61 -6.98 0.72
C ALA A 40 2.49 -6.01 1.54
N ARG A 41 3.09 -6.51 2.63
CA ARG A 41 4.04 -5.73 3.44
C ARG A 41 5.25 -5.27 2.63
N THR A 42 5.88 -6.17 1.88
CA THR A 42 7.04 -5.87 1.04
C THR A 42 6.70 -4.87 -0.07
N ASP A 43 5.52 -5.00 -0.69
CA ASP A 43 5.10 -4.08 -1.75
C ASP A 43 4.80 -2.68 -1.19
N LEU A 44 4.15 -2.54 -0.03
CA LEU A 44 3.98 -1.25 0.66
C LEU A 44 5.33 -0.62 1.02
N ALA A 45 6.23 -1.39 1.63
CA ALA A 45 7.57 -0.92 1.99
C ALA A 45 8.36 -0.48 0.75
N TYR A 46 8.23 -1.19 -0.37
CA TYR A 46 8.84 -0.78 -1.64
C TYR A 46 8.28 0.54 -2.16
N LEU A 47 6.95 0.73 -2.13
CA LEU A 47 6.33 1.97 -2.56
C LEU A 47 6.73 3.15 -1.67
N ALA A 48 6.85 2.93 -0.36
CA ALA A 48 7.36 3.95 0.57
C ALA A 48 8.83 4.29 0.30
N ARG A 49 9.70 3.27 0.18
CA ARG A 49 11.14 3.45 -0.11
C ARG A 49 11.39 4.18 -1.43
N THR A 50 10.48 4.06 -2.39
CA THR A 50 10.58 4.73 -3.70
C THR A 50 9.82 6.07 -3.76
N GLY A 51 9.41 6.62 -2.61
CA GLY A 51 8.77 7.93 -2.51
C GLY A 51 7.33 8.01 -3.05
N ARG A 52 6.71 6.87 -3.39
CA ARG A 52 5.33 6.82 -3.91
C ARG A 52 4.29 6.83 -2.79
N LEU A 53 4.70 6.41 -1.60
CA LEU A 53 3.92 6.46 -0.36
C LEU A 53 4.81 7.04 0.73
N THR A 54 4.19 7.51 1.81
CA THR A 54 4.86 7.88 3.05
C THR A 54 4.26 7.09 4.20
N THR A 55 5.01 6.89 5.28
CA THR A 55 4.44 6.37 6.52
C THR A 55 3.61 7.44 7.20
N VAL A 56 2.49 7.05 7.80
CA VAL A 56 1.66 7.96 8.58
C VAL A 56 2.38 8.34 9.87
N THR A 57 2.42 9.64 10.19
CA THR A 57 2.99 10.15 11.45
C THR A 57 2.28 9.50 12.65
N GLY A 58 3.04 8.96 13.60
CA GLY A 58 2.49 8.24 14.76
C GLY A 58 2.06 6.80 14.48
N ASN A 59 2.05 6.34 13.23
CA ASN A 59 1.77 4.94 12.88
C ASN A 59 2.69 4.42 11.76
N PRO A 60 3.88 3.88 12.08
CA PRO A 60 4.84 3.40 11.09
C PRO A 60 4.37 2.13 10.33
N ARG A 61 3.23 1.56 10.72
CA ARG A 61 2.61 0.39 10.04
C ARG A 61 1.52 0.79 9.05
N ALA A 62 1.28 2.09 8.91
CA ALA A 62 0.31 2.69 8.03
C ALA A 62 1.01 3.56 6.98
N TYR A 63 0.49 3.53 5.76
CA TYR A 63 1.03 4.26 4.62
C TYR A 63 -0.05 5.14 3.99
N THR A 64 0.34 6.30 3.50
CA THR A 64 -0.54 7.23 2.77
C THR A 64 0.19 7.79 1.55
N LEU A 65 -0.54 8.51 0.70
CA LEU A 65 0.08 9.25 -0.40
C LEU A 65 0.93 10.41 0.16
N PRO A 66 2.05 10.75 -0.50
CA PRO A 66 2.80 11.96 -0.15
C PRO A 66 1.89 13.19 -0.18
N GLY A 67 1.95 14.03 0.86
CA GLY A 67 1.09 15.22 0.99
C GLY A 67 -0.34 14.94 1.47
N GLY A 68 -0.72 13.68 1.71
CA GLY A 68 -2.00 13.30 2.29
C GLY A 68 -2.01 13.47 3.81
N THR A 69 -2.16 14.70 4.28
CA THR A 69 -2.58 15.02 5.66
C THR A 69 -4.07 15.27 5.67
N ARG A 70 -4.83 14.36 6.26
CA ARG A 70 -6.13 14.70 6.85
C ARG A 70 -6.43 13.77 8.01
#